data_AF-A0A2P5K8J9-F1
#
_entry.id   AF-A0A2P5K8J9-F1
#
_cell.length_a   1.000
_cell.length_b   1.000
_cell.length_c   1.000
_cell.angle_alpha   90.00
_cell.angle_beta   90.00
_cell.angle_gamma   90.00
#
_symmetry.space_group_name_H-M   'P 1'
#
loop_
_entity.id
_entity.type
_entity.pdbx_description
1 polymer ?
#
loop_
_entity_poly.entity_id
_entity_poly.type
_entity_poly.pdbx_seq_one_letter_code
_entity_poly.pdbx_strand_id
1 'polypeptide(L)'
;MRSTLNLNRRWLDELAARLARQGLGGVSVVNLGISGNRLLSDSACYGERLVSRFERDALQQPGVRAVIVLVGINDINFGAMSPRAGLDCDFPHTVVGAPQLIDGYQRVAVDARRRNVRIYIGTLTPTDLPASREAVRSAVNDWIRKQHQFDGVIDFDAALRNSAHPTRMAVRYDSGDRVHPSDAGYRAMAGAVPLAWFAPPR
;
A
#
# COMPACT_ATOMS: atom_id res chain seq x y z
N MET A 1 9.64 9.62 -6.42
CA MET A 1 8.51 10.50 -6.79
C MET A 1 8.30 10.25 -8.29
N ARG A 2 7.36 9.37 -8.70
CA ARG A 2 5.88 9.48 -8.73
C ARG A 2 5.38 10.12 -10.02
N SER A 3 4.08 10.00 -10.28
CA SER A 3 3.31 10.73 -11.30
C SER A 3 3.91 12.08 -11.63
N THR A 4 3.76 12.57 -12.86
CA THR A 4 4.34 13.86 -13.30
C THR A 4 4.34 14.89 -12.17
N LEU A 5 5.54 15.42 -11.86
CA LEU A 5 5.81 16.20 -10.65
C LEU A 5 4.73 17.26 -10.41
N ASN A 6 4.22 17.36 -9.18
CA ASN A 6 3.22 18.35 -8.77
C ASN A 6 1.85 18.27 -9.46
N LEU A 7 1.57 17.25 -10.28
CA LEU A 7 0.24 17.08 -10.89
C LEU A 7 -0.76 16.30 -10.02
N ASN A 8 -0.36 15.82 -8.83
CA ASN A 8 -1.22 15.04 -7.93
C ASN A 8 -1.99 13.93 -8.68
N ARG A 9 -1.28 13.07 -9.41
CA ARG A 9 -1.87 11.95 -10.17
C ARG A 9 -1.53 10.61 -9.53
N ARG A 10 -1.52 10.55 -8.20
CA ARG A 10 -1.38 9.28 -7.48
C ARG A 10 -2.71 8.53 -7.57
N TRP A 11 -2.69 7.22 -7.33
CA TRP A 11 -3.92 6.41 -7.42
C TRP A 11 -5.05 6.90 -6.51
N LEU A 12 -4.72 7.56 -5.39
CA LEU A 12 -5.71 8.15 -4.48
C LEU A 12 -6.43 9.36 -5.10
N ASP A 13 -5.69 10.19 -5.85
CA ASP A 13 -6.25 11.36 -6.53
C ASP A 13 -7.20 10.90 -7.66
N GLU A 14 -6.79 9.86 -8.40
CA GLU A 14 -7.63 9.20 -9.41
C GLU A 14 -8.84 8.48 -8.81
N LEU A 15 -8.70 7.86 -7.63
CA LEU A 15 -9.82 7.27 -6.90
C LEU A 15 -10.85 8.34 -6.48
N ALA A 16 -10.40 9.47 -5.94
CA ALA A 16 -11.26 10.59 -5.59
C ALA A 16 -12.05 11.09 -6.82
N ALA A 17 -11.37 11.24 -7.95
CA ALA A 17 -12.01 11.63 -9.20
C ALA A 17 -13.03 10.58 -9.69
N ARG A 18 -12.74 9.28 -9.54
CA ARG A 18 -13.69 8.19 -9.86
C ARG A 18 -14.94 8.23 -8.97
N LEU A 19 -14.78 8.44 -7.66
CA LEU A 19 -15.89 8.55 -6.72
C LEU A 19 -16.81 9.72 -7.08
N ALA A 20 -16.23 10.90 -7.33
CA ALA A 20 -16.98 12.08 -7.76
C ALA A 20 -17.79 11.84 -9.04
N ARG A 21 -17.17 11.23 -10.06
CA ARG A 21 -17.85 10.87 -11.33
C ARG A 21 -19.00 9.86 -11.17
N GLN A 22 -19.01 9.08 -10.10
CA GLN A 22 -20.05 8.08 -9.80
C GLN A 22 -21.12 8.62 -8.82
N GLY A 23 -21.18 9.93 -8.60
CA GLY A 23 -22.15 10.55 -7.70
C GLY A 23 -21.83 10.35 -6.22
N LEU A 24 -20.64 9.83 -5.87
CA LEU A 24 -20.17 9.66 -4.49
C LEU A 24 -19.33 10.88 -4.04
N GLY A 25 -19.68 12.08 -4.50
CA GLY A 25 -18.93 13.31 -4.21
C GLY A 25 -18.93 13.73 -2.73
N GLY A 26 -19.77 13.12 -1.89
CA GLY A 26 -19.74 13.27 -0.44
C GLY A 26 -18.63 12.46 0.26
N VAL A 27 -17.90 11.61 -0.48
CA VAL A 27 -16.78 10.82 0.05
C VAL A 27 -15.46 11.54 -0.22
N SER A 28 -14.78 11.94 0.85
CA SER A 28 -13.43 12.49 0.79
C SER A 28 -12.36 11.39 0.86
N VAL A 29 -11.31 11.52 0.04
CA VAL A 29 -10.14 10.63 0.08
C VAL A 29 -8.96 11.41 0.67
N VAL A 30 -8.37 10.87 1.74
CA VAL A 30 -7.22 11.49 2.42
C VAL A 30 -5.99 10.60 2.23
N ASN A 31 -4.86 11.20 1.88
CA ASN A 31 -3.60 10.49 1.69
C ASN A 31 -2.72 10.60 2.94
N LEU A 32 -2.50 9.46 3.62
CA LEU A 32 -1.69 9.34 4.83
C LEU A 32 -0.39 8.53 4.59
N GLY A 33 -0.03 8.37 3.31
CA GLY A 33 1.15 7.63 2.88
C GLY A 33 2.43 8.45 3.03
N ILE A 34 3.40 7.89 3.76
CA ILE A 34 4.74 8.45 3.92
C ILE A 34 5.70 7.70 2.99
N SER A 35 6.49 8.43 2.20
CA SER A 35 7.48 7.82 1.30
C SER A 35 8.52 7.04 2.10
N GLY A 36 8.86 5.82 1.66
CA GLY A 36 9.83 4.97 2.35
C GLY A 36 9.33 4.32 3.65
N ASN A 37 8.11 4.65 4.10
CA ASN A 37 7.59 4.13 5.36
C ASN A 37 7.38 2.62 5.33
N ARG A 38 7.51 2.02 6.51
CA ARG A 38 7.46 0.58 6.74
C ARG A 38 6.30 0.24 7.66
N LEU A 39 5.83 -1.00 7.59
CA LEU A 39 4.83 -1.52 8.51
C LEU A 39 5.40 -1.65 9.92
N LEU A 40 6.64 -2.16 10.04
CA LEU A 40 7.17 -2.70 11.30
C LEU A 40 8.38 -1.97 11.88
N SER A 41 9.00 -1.04 11.15
CA SER A 41 10.24 -0.39 11.60
C SER A 41 10.22 1.12 11.36
N ASP A 42 10.57 1.89 12.39
CA ASP A 42 10.72 3.34 12.29
C ASP A 42 11.94 3.68 11.44
N SER A 43 12.00 4.89 10.88
CA SER A 43 13.18 5.39 10.18
C SER A 43 13.36 6.87 10.51
N ALA A 44 14.61 7.31 10.67
CA ALA A 44 14.94 8.72 10.85
C ALA A 44 14.46 9.58 9.66
N CYS A 45 14.40 9.00 8.46
CA CYS A 45 13.95 9.70 7.24
C CYS A 45 12.49 9.41 6.89
N TYR A 46 12.01 8.19 7.17
CA TYR A 46 10.70 7.71 6.70
C TYR A 46 9.64 7.60 7.80
N GLY A 47 9.94 8.16 8.97
CA GLY A 47 9.01 8.34 10.08
C GLY A 47 8.71 7.06 10.86
N GLU A 48 7.74 7.18 11.76
CA GLU A 48 7.22 6.09 12.59
C GLU A 48 6.60 4.98 11.74
N ARG A 49 6.82 3.72 12.13
CA ARG A 49 6.23 2.53 11.51
C ARG A 49 4.71 2.61 11.49
N LEU A 50 4.08 2.07 10.45
CA LEU A 50 2.64 2.20 10.26
C LEU A 50 1.85 1.65 11.46
N VAL A 51 2.23 0.50 12.03
CA VAL A 51 1.49 -0.08 13.16
C VAL A 51 1.42 0.85 14.38
N SER A 52 2.40 1.72 14.59
CA SER A 52 2.44 2.64 15.73
C SER A 52 1.64 3.91 15.49
N ARG A 53 1.61 4.39 14.23
CA ARG A 53 0.89 5.62 13.87
C ARG A 53 -0.53 5.41 13.36
N PHE A 54 -0.94 4.16 13.09
CA PHE A 54 -2.21 3.84 12.42
C PHE A 54 -3.43 4.46 13.12
N GLU A 55 -3.49 4.35 14.44
CA GLU A 55 -4.61 4.88 15.21
C GLU A 55 -4.69 6.41 15.13
N ARG A 56 -3.58 7.10 15.42
CA ARG A 56 -3.48 8.57 15.35
C ARG A 56 -3.75 9.08 13.93
N ASP A 57 -3.08 8.51 12.94
CA ASP A 57 -3.09 9.07 11.59
C ASP A 57 -4.36 8.72 10.84
N ALA A 58 -4.91 7.51 11.00
CA ALA A 58 -6.06 7.04 10.20
C ALA A 58 -7.35 6.97 11.01
N LEU A 59 -7.35 6.30 12.17
CA LEU A 59 -8.60 5.99 12.89
C LEU A 59 -9.16 7.16 13.69
N GLN A 60 -8.33 8.15 14.02
CA GLN A 60 -8.74 9.39 14.70
C GLN A 60 -9.12 10.52 13.72
N GLN A 61 -9.08 10.28 12.40
CA GLN A 61 -9.51 11.28 11.43
C GLN A 61 -11.03 11.54 11.57
N PRO A 62 -11.46 12.80 11.72
CA PRO A 62 -12.87 13.13 11.82
C PRO A 62 -13.67 12.57 10.64
N GLY A 63 -14.73 11.82 10.95
CA GLY A 63 -15.61 11.27 9.93
C GLY A 63 -15.05 10.06 9.15
N VAL A 64 -13.92 9.47 9.56
CA VAL A 64 -13.39 8.26 8.89
C VAL A 64 -14.43 7.14 8.88
N ARG A 65 -14.57 6.48 7.73
CA ARG A 65 -15.50 5.35 7.51
C ARG A 65 -14.81 4.10 6.97
N ALA A 66 -13.66 4.29 6.32
CA ALA A 66 -12.89 3.22 5.74
C ALA A 66 -11.41 3.61 5.63
N VAL A 67 -10.53 2.61 5.66
CA VAL A 67 -9.10 2.75 5.41
C VAL A 67 -8.65 1.69 4.39
N ILE A 68 -7.79 2.10 3.43
CA ILE A 68 -7.10 1.18 2.53
C ILE A 68 -5.63 1.12 2.95
N VAL A 69 -5.13 -0.07 3.29
CA VAL A 69 -3.73 -0.29 3.68
C VAL A 69 -2.93 -0.83 2.49
N LEU A 70 -1.84 -0.13 2.15
CA LEU A 70 -0.82 -0.59 1.19
C LEU A 70 0.55 -0.16 1.71
N VAL A 71 1.28 -1.10 2.31
CA VAL A 71 2.64 -0.93 2.86
C VAL A 71 3.30 -2.30 2.92
N GLY A 72 4.63 -2.39 2.87
CA GLY A 72 5.36 -3.67 3.08
C GLY A 72 6.57 -3.88 2.16
N ILE A 73 6.60 -3.25 0.98
CA ILE A 73 7.75 -3.37 0.05
C ILE A 73 9.05 -2.89 0.71
N ASN A 74 9.01 -1.81 1.49
CA ASN A 74 10.19 -1.28 2.16
C ASN A 74 10.65 -2.17 3.33
N ASP A 75 9.73 -2.84 4.03
CA ASP A 75 10.05 -3.82 5.07
C ASP A 75 10.84 -5.00 4.48
N ILE A 76 10.45 -5.45 3.28
CA ILE A 76 11.15 -6.53 2.54
C ILE A 76 12.52 -6.07 2.04
N ASN A 77 12.64 -4.81 1.61
CA ASN A 77 13.84 -4.32 0.94
C ASN A 77 14.94 -3.84 1.88
N PHE A 78 14.61 -3.05 2.89
CA PHE A 78 15.63 -2.30 3.64
C PHE A 78 16.53 -3.18 4.50
N GLY A 79 16.05 -4.35 4.94
CA GLY A 79 16.89 -5.35 5.61
C GLY A 79 18.01 -5.92 4.74
N ALA A 80 17.90 -5.82 3.41
CA ALA A 80 18.89 -6.31 2.46
C ALA A 80 19.78 -5.21 1.85
N MET A 81 19.55 -3.94 2.21
CA MET A 81 20.37 -2.83 1.75
C MET A 81 21.67 -2.75 2.56
N SER A 82 22.78 -2.42 1.91
CA SER A 82 24.04 -2.18 2.62
C SER A 82 23.93 -0.93 3.49
N PRO A 83 24.40 -0.98 4.75
CA PRO A 83 24.45 0.20 5.60
C PRO A 83 25.22 1.34 4.94
N ARG A 84 24.72 2.56 5.12
CA ARG A 84 25.35 3.77 4.60
C ARG A 84 26.09 4.50 5.71
N ALA A 85 27.24 5.10 5.39
CA ALA A 85 27.90 6.01 6.31
C ALA A 85 27.10 7.31 6.45
N GLY A 86 26.98 7.82 7.67
CA GLY A 86 26.21 9.04 7.97
C GLY A 86 24.71 8.75 8.15
N LEU A 87 23.85 9.59 7.58
CA LEU A 87 22.40 9.41 7.66
C LEU A 87 21.97 8.21 6.81
N ASP A 88 21.64 7.11 7.47
CA ASP A 88 21.07 5.94 6.85
C ASP A 88 19.55 5.94 6.98
N CYS A 89 18.86 6.27 5.88
CA CYS A 89 17.41 6.28 5.84
C CYS A 89 16.78 4.88 5.87
N ASP A 90 17.54 3.84 5.48
CA ASP A 90 17.07 2.46 5.41
C ASP A 90 17.19 1.77 6.79
N PHE A 91 17.97 2.36 7.72
CA PHE A 91 18.12 1.89 9.09
C PHE A 91 16.78 1.88 9.86
N PRO A 92 16.52 0.88 10.73
CA PRO A 92 17.32 -0.33 10.92
C PRO A 92 17.21 -1.31 9.74
N HIS A 93 18.29 -2.04 9.46
CA HIS A 93 18.32 -3.12 8.47
C HIS A 93 17.74 -4.42 9.04
N THR A 94 16.50 -4.36 9.51
CA THR A 94 15.80 -5.54 10.03
C THR A 94 15.34 -6.42 8.87
N VAL A 95 15.71 -7.71 8.90
CA VAL A 95 15.18 -8.69 7.95
C VAL A 95 13.75 -9.05 8.36
N VAL A 96 12.79 -8.76 7.48
CA VAL A 96 11.37 -9.02 7.70
C VAL A 96 10.87 -10.09 6.74
N GLY A 97 10.32 -11.17 7.28
CA GLY A 97 9.66 -12.24 6.53
C GLY A 97 8.16 -12.05 6.42
N ALA A 98 7.52 -12.96 5.68
CA ALA A 98 6.07 -12.95 5.50
C ALA A 98 5.29 -13.06 6.82
N PRO A 99 5.66 -13.93 7.79
CA PRO A 99 4.93 -14.03 9.06
C PRO A 99 4.87 -12.71 9.82
N GLN A 100 5.99 -11.98 9.90
CA GLN A 100 6.03 -10.69 10.61
C GLN A 100 5.15 -9.63 9.93
N LEU A 101 5.14 -9.57 8.59
CA LEU A 101 4.25 -8.67 7.86
C LEU A 101 2.79 -9.02 8.08
N ILE A 102 2.45 -10.31 8.02
CA ILE A 102 1.11 -10.83 8.27
C ILE A 102 0.65 -10.42 9.68
N ASP A 103 1.46 -10.65 10.71
CA ASP A 103 1.15 -10.24 12.09
C ASP A 103 0.88 -8.72 12.19
N GLY A 104 1.69 -7.91 11.50
CA GLY A 104 1.50 -6.46 11.44
C GLY A 104 0.17 -6.06 10.78
N TYR A 105 -0.20 -6.69 9.67
CA TYR A 105 -1.48 -6.46 9.00
C TYR A 105 -2.66 -6.89 9.88
N GLN A 106 -2.52 -7.99 10.60
CA GLN A 106 -3.56 -8.45 11.52
C GLN A 106 -3.78 -7.45 12.66
N ARG A 107 -2.71 -6.86 13.22
CA ARG A 107 -2.82 -5.82 14.26
C ARG A 107 -3.64 -4.62 13.78
N VAL A 108 -3.32 -4.07 12.61
CA VAL A 108 -4.06 -2.91 12.08
C VAL A 108 -5.51 -3.26 11.75
N ALA A 109 -5.79 -4.49 11.32
CA ALA A 109 -7.15 -4.96 11.09
C ALA A 109 -7.94 -5.09 12.41
N VAL A 110 -7.30 -5.47 13.51
CA VAL A 110 -7.93 -5.49 14.83
C VAL A 110 -8.17 -4.06 15.32
N ASP A 111 -7.21 -3.14 15.14
CA ASP A 111 -7.36 -1.73 15.53
C ASP A 111 -8.54 -1.05 14.82
N ALA A 112 -8.66 -1.24 13.50
CA ALA A 112 -9.76 -0.67 12.74
C ALA A 112 -11.13 -1.19 13.20
N ARG A 113 -11.24 -2.51 13.45
CA ARG A 113 -12.48 -3.10 13.97
C ARG A 113 -12.85 -2.56 15.35
N ARG A 114 -11.89 -2.38 16.25
CA ARG A 114 -12.13 -1.75 17.58
C ARG A 114 -12.72 -0.35 17.47
N ARG A 115 -12.43 0.36 16.37
CA ARG A 115 -12.96 1.71 16.08
C ARG A 115 -14.19 1.70 15.16
N ASN A 116 -14.73 0.52 14.81
CA ASN A 116 -15.82 0.36 13.84
C ASN A 116 -15.54 1.02 12.47
N VAL A 117 -14.28 0.99 12.04
CA VAL A 117 -13.84 1.51 10.74
C VAL A 117 -13.60 0.35 9.79
N ARG A 118 -14.18 0.42 8.59
CA ARG A 118 -13.93 -0.60 7.56
C ARG A 118 -12.47 -0.59 7.13
N ILE A 119 -11.87 -1.74 6.93
CA ILE A 119 -10.47 -1.85 6.53
C ILE A 119 -10.31 -2.76 5.32
N TYR A 120 -9.67 -2.21 4.29
CA TYR A 120 -9.33 -2.90 3.05
C TYR A 120 -7.81 -3.01 2.94
N ILE A 121 -7.32 -4.08 2.32
CA ILE A 121 -5.90 -4.31 2.11
C ILE A 121 -5.57 -4.44 0.63
N GLY A 122 -4.51 -3.77 0.21
CA GLY A 122 -3.94 -3.92 -1.13
C GLY A 122 -2.86 -4.99 -1.15
N THR A 123 -2.84 -5.84 -2.19
CA THR A 123 -1.66 -6.67 -2.45
C THR A 123 -0.43 -5.80 -2.73
N LEU A 124 0.74 -6.25 -2.30
CA LEU A 124 2.02 -5.62 -2.61
C LEU A 124 2.25 -5.64 -4.11
N THR A 125 2.58 -4.49 -4.70
CA THR A 125 2.80 -4.33 -6.15
C THR A 125 4.01 -5.14 -6.63
N PRO A 126 4.11 -5.48 -7.92
CA PRO A 126 5.32 -6.12 -8.46
C PRO A 126 6.48 -5.12 -8.50
N THR A 127 7.70 -5.55 -8.09
CA THR A 127 8.86 -4.65 -7.98
C THR A 127 10.21 -5.26 -8.42
N ASP A 128 10.21 -6.27 -9.31
CA ASP A 128 11.43 -6.92 -9.86
C ASP A 128 12.47 -7.30 -8.79
N LEU A 129 11.99 -7.86 -7.67
CA LEU A 129 12.85 -8.21 -6.53
C LEU A 129 13.73 -9.44 -6.83
N PRO A 130 14.90 -9.54 -6.19
CA PRO A 130 15.64 -10.80 -6.14
C PRO A 130 14.79 -11.93 -5.55
N ALA A 131 15.04 -13.17 -5.99
CA ALA A 131 14.18 -14.33 -5.74
C ALA A 131 13.79 -14.53 -4.27
N SER A 132 14.73 -14.36 -3.32
CA SER A 132 14.44 -14.52 -1.88
C SER A 132 13.44 -13.49 -1.35
N ARG A 133 13.55 -12.23 -1.80
CA ARG A 133 12.63 -11.15 -1.41
C ARG A 133 11.30 -11.25 -2.16
N GLU A 134 11.33 -11.68 -3.41
CA GLU A 134 10.12 -11.96 -4.19
C GLU A 134 9.31 -13.10 -3.56
N ALA A 135 9.96 -14.12 -3.01
CA ALA A 135 9.28 -15.19 -2.29
C ALA A 135 8.50 -14.66 -1.07
N VAL A 136 9.06 -13.71 -0.33
CA VAL A 136 8.36 -13.04 0.79
C VAL A 136 7.16 -12.24 0.27
N ARG A 137 7.36 -11.42 -0.78
CA ARG A 137 6.28 -10.62 -1.38
C ARG A 137 5.12 -11.50 -1.88
N SER A 138 5.44 -12.60 -2.57
CA SER A 138 4.46 -13.56 -3.08
C SER A 138 3.71 -14.24 -1.95
N ALA A 139 4.41 -14.73 -0.91
CA ALA A 139 3.77 -15.37 0.24
C ALA A 139 2.81 -14.43 0.98
N VAL A 140 3.19 -13.16 1.14
CA VAL A 140 2.31 -12.13 1.72
C VAL A 140 1.08 -11.91 0.83
N ASN A 141 1.26 -11.76 -0.48
CA ASN A 141 0.15 -11.55 -1.41
C ASN A 141 -0.81 -12.75 -1.46
N ASP A 142 -0.29 -13.97 -1.40
CA ASP A 142 -1.12 -15.17 -1.35
C ASP A 142 -1.94 -15.25 -0.07
N TRP A 143 -1.37 -14.83 1.06
CA TRP A 143 -2.13 -14.68 2.30
C TRP A 143 -3.19 -13.58 2.20
N ILE A 144 -2.83 -12.40 1.68
CA ILE A 144 -3.75 -11.26 1.49
C ILE A 144 -4.98 -11.68 0.68
N ARG A 145 -4.80 -12.50 -0.36
CA ARG A 145 -5.90 -12.98 -1.22
C ARG A 145 -6.82 -14.00 -0.55
N LYS A 146 -6.32 -14.75 0.44
CA LYS A 146 -7.04 -15.88 1.06
C LYS A 146 -7.64 -15.56 2.43
N GLN A 147 -7.20 -14.48 3.06
CA GLN A 147 -7.69 -14.09 4.39
C GLN A 147 -9.14 -13.55 4.35
N HIS A 148 -9.78 -13.56 5.51
CA HIS A 148 -11.12 -12.98 5.75
C HIS A 148 -11.13 -11.96 6.92
N GLN A 149 -9.95 -11.44 7.26
CA GLN A 149 -9.73 -10.47 8.32
C GLN A 149 -9.87 -9.01 7.86
N PHE A 150 -9.89 -8.74 6.58
CA PHE A 150 -10.17 -7.42 6.02
C PHE A 150 -11.55 -7.45 5.34
N ASP A 151 -12.22 -6.30 5.30
CA ASP A 151 -13.53 -6.14 4.66
C ASP A 151 -13.46 -6.27 3.13
N GLY A 152 -12.25 -6.28 2.57
CA GLY A 152 -12.02 -6.52 1.15
C GLY A 152 -10.54 -6.44 0.78
N VAL A 153 -10.24 -7.03 -0.38
CA VAL A 153 -8.89 -7.11 -0.96
C VAL A 153 -8.88 -6.36 -2.29
N ILE A 154 -7.88 -5.50 -2.47
CA ILE A 154 -7.62 -4.81 -3.74
C ILE A 154 -6.36 -5.42 -4.34
N ASP A 155 -6.50 -6.18 -5.43
CA ASP A 155 -5.35 -6.88 -6.03
C ASP A 155 -4.54 -5.95 -6.95
N PHE A 156 -3.77 -5.04 -6.35
CA PHE A 156 -2.88 -4.13 -7.07
C PHE A 156 -1.76 -4.87 -7.81
N ASP A 157 -1.30 -6.01 -7.29
CA ASP A 157 -0.37 -6.90 -8.00
C ASP A 157 -0.96 -7.34 -9.35
N ALA A 158 -2.18 -7.88 -9.35
CA ALA A 158 -2.85 -8.28 -10.58
C ALA A 158 -3.13 -7.09 -11.52
N ALA A 159 -3.45 -5.92 -10.97
CA ALA A 159 -3.71 -4.71 -11.76
C ALA A 159 -2.48 -4.20 -12.53
N LEU A 160 -1.27 -4.50 -12.02
CA LEU A 160 -0.02 -3.91 -12.50
C LEU A 160 0.95 -4.90 -13.14
N ARG A 161 0.88 -6.19 -12.80
CA ARG A 161 1.88 -7.18 -13.23
C ARG A 161 1.92 -7.38 -14.74
N ASN A 162 3.12 -7.64 -15.25
CA ASN A 162 3.32 -8.14 -16.60
C ASN A 162 2.83 -9.59 -16.68
N SER A 163 1.96 -9.91 -17.64
CA SER A 163 1.43 -11.27 -17.80
C SER A 163 2.49 -12.31 -18.13
N ALA A 164 3.55 -11.93 -18.87
CA ALA A 164 4.67 -12.81 -19.20
C ALA A 164 5.72 -12.90 -18.08
N HIS A 165 5.82 -11.87 -17.25
CA HIS A 165 6.75 -11.81 -16.12
C HIS A 165 6.06 -11.28 -14.86
N PRO A 166 5.26 -12.12 -14.15
CA PRO A 166 4.38 -11.66 -13.07
C PRO A 166 5.06 -10.98 -11.88
N THR A 167 6.36 -11.18 -11.70
CA THR A 167 7.16 -10.52 -10.65
C THR A 167 7.52 -9.07 -11.00
N ARG A 168 7.25 -8.64 -12.23
CA ARG A 168 7.57 -7.32 -12.78
C ARG A 168 6.31 -6.53 -13.09
N MET A 169 6.41 -5.22 -12.90
CA MET A 169 5.40 -4.30 -13.39
C MET A 169 5.37 -4.32 -14.92
N ALA A 170 4.18 -4.27 -15.53
CA ALA A 170 4.08 -4.12 -16.98
C ALA A 170 4.69 -2.78 -17.40
N VAL A 171 5.46 -2.76 -18.50
CA VAL A 171 6.21 -1.58 -18.95
C VAL A 171 5.33 -0.33 -19.06
N ARG A 172 4.10 -0.48 -19.56
CA ARG A 172 3.14 0.65 -19.68
C ARG A 172 2.77 1.29 -18.34
N TYR A 173 2.92 0.56 -17.24
CA TYR A 173 2.60 0.99 -15.89
C TYR A 173 3.83 1.37 -15.08
N ASP A 174 5.04 1.06 -15.55
CA ASP A 174 6.29 1.35 -14.86
C ASP A 174 6.71 2.81 -15.11
N SER A 175 7.17 3.49 -14.06
CA SER A 175 7.79 4.82 -14.19
C SER A 175 9.19 4.77 -14.83
N GLY A 176 9.77 3.58 -14.94
CA GLY A 176 11.11 3.31 -15.43
C GLY A 176 12.07 2.84 -14.32
N ASP A 177 11.67 2.95 -13.06
CA ASP A 177 12.45 2.53 -11.90
C ASP A 177 12.10 1.13 -11.37
N ARG A 178 11.15 0.44 -12.02
CA ARG A 178 10.71 -0.93 -11.72
C ARG A 178 10.05 -1.11 -10.36
N VAL A 179 9.74 -0.03 -9.65
CA VAL A 179 9.12 -0.08 -8.32
C VAL A 179 7.85 0.79 -8.29
N HIS A 180 7.92 1.99 -8.86
CA HIS A 180 6.86 2.96 -8.79
C HIS A 180 6.02 2.97 -10.07
N PRO A 181 4.68 3.00 -9.93
CA PRO A 181 3.79 3.17 -11.06
C PRO A 181 3.96 4.53 -11.76
N SER A 182 3.79 4.53 -13.09
CA SER A 182 3.53 5.71 -13.91
C SER A 182 2.10 6.23 -13.72
N ASP A 183 1.75 7.35 -14.36
CA ASP A 183 0.36 7.85 -14.39
C ASP A 183 -0.64 6.78 -14.85
N ALA A 184 -0.28 5.98 -15.86
CA ALA A 184 -1.14 4.89 -16.34
C ALA A 184 -1.26 3.77 -15.30
N GLY A 185 -0.17 3.46 -14.59
CA GLY A 185 -0.18 2.49 -13.49
C GLY A 185 -1.03 2.96 -12.31
N TYR A 186 -0.93 4.24 -11.92
CA TYR A 186 -1.79 4.79 -10.88
C TYR A 186 -3.27 4.82 -11.26
N ARG A 187 -3.61 5.09 -12.54
CA ARG A 187 -4.98 4.93 -13.03
C ARG A 187 -5.45 3.48 -12.96
N ALA A 188 -4.60 2.51 -13.30
CA ALA A 188 -4.94 1.09 -13.19
C ALA A 188 -5.17 0.66 -11.73
N MET A 189 -4.32 1.10 -10.80
CA MET A 189 -4.52 0.88 -9.37
C MET A 189 -5.84 1.49 -8.90
N ALA A 190 -6.10 2.76 -9.24
CA ALA A 190 -7.34 3.41 -8.89
C ALA A 190 -8.53 2.60 -9.43
N GLY A 191 -8.47 2.15 -10.68
CA GLY A 191 -9.47 1.31 -11.35
C GLY A 191 -9.80 0.00 -10.63
N ALA A 192 -8.82 -0.62 -9.97
CA ALA A 192 -8.98 -1.87 -9.24
C ALA A 192 -9.80 -1.72 -7.94
N VAL A 193 -9.99 -0.49 -7.44
CA VAL A 193 -10.77 -0.23 -6.23
C VAL A 193 -12.28 -0.29 -6.53
N PRO A 194 -13.05 -1.18 -5.87
CA PRO A 194 -14.50 -1.25 -6.03
C PRO A 194 -15.19 -0.05 -5.36
N LEU A 195 -15.88 0.78 -6.15
CA LEU A 195 -16.49 2.01 -5.64
C LEU A 195 -17.73 1.76 -4.76
N ALA A 196 -18.42 0.63 -4.97
CA ALA A 196 -19.58 0.24 -4.19
C ALA A 196 -19.26 0.08 -2.69
N TRP A 197 -18.01 -0.17 -2.33
CA TRP A 197 -17.56 -0.21 -0.94
C TRP A 197 -17.71 1.13 -0.20
N PHE A 198 -17.79 2.25 -0.92
CA PHE A 198 -17.89 3.59 -0.35
C PHE A 198 -19.25 4.23 -0.56
N ALA A 199 -20.18 3.53 -1.20
CA ALA A 199 -21.56 3.99 -1.29
C ALA A 199 -22.19 4.03 0.11
N PRO A 200 -23.07 5.01 0.38
CA PRO A 200 -23.89 4.99 1.59
C PRO A 200 -24.74 3.71 1.63
N PRO A 201 -25.13 3.24 2.83
CA PRO A 201 -26.13 2.18 2.94
C PRO A 201 -27.39 2.57 2.16
N ARG A 202 -27.98 1.60 1.45
CA ARG A 202 -29.30 1.78 0.84
C ARG A 202 -30.38 1.77 1.90
#